data_AF-A0A852KPA8-F1
#
_entry.id   AF-A0A852KPA8-F1
#
_cell.length_a   1.000
_cell.length_b   1.000
_cell.length_c   1.000
_cell.angle_alpha   90.00
_cell.angle_beta   90.00
_cell.angle_gamma   90.00
#
_symmetry.space_group_name_H-M   'P 1'
#
loop_
_entity.id
_entity.type
_entity.pdbx_description
1 polymer ?
#
loop_
_entity_poly.entity_id
_entity_poly.type
_entity_poly.pdbx_seq_one_letter_code
_entity_poly.pdbx_strand_id
1 'polypeptide(L)'
;MREIVHIQAGQCGNQIGAKFWEVISDEHGIDPTGSYHGDSDLQLERINVYYNEAAGNKYVPRAILVDLEPGTMDSVRSGPFGQIFRPDNFVFGEISEQFTAMFRRKAFLHWYTGEGMDEMEFTEAESNMNDLVSEYQQYQDATADEQGEFEEEGEEDEA
;
A
#
# COMPACT_ATOMS: atom_id res chain seq x y z
N MET A 1 23.49 -7.11 5.66
CA MET A 1 22.11 -7.63 5.45
C MET A 1 21.52 -6.95 4.22
N ARG A 2 20.63 -7.61 3.51
CA ARG A 2 19.87 -7.01 2.41
C ARG A 2 18.42 -6.91 2.85
N GLU A 3 17.83 -5.73 2.75
CA GLU A 3 16.45 -5.47 3.15
C GLU A 3 15.63 -5.24 1.88
N ILE A 4 14.36 -5.65 1.92
CA ILE A 4 13.44 -5.47 0.81
C ILE A 4 12.24 -4.68 1.33
N VAL A 5 11.89 -3.62 0.63
CA VAL A 5 10.63 -2.89 0.84
C VAL A 5 9.64 -3.39 -0.20
N HIS A 6 8.51 -3.92 0.25
CA HIS A 6 7.43 -4.38 -0.61
C HIS A 6 6.48 -3.21 -0.93
N ILE A 7 6.18 -3.00 -2.20
CA ILE A 7 5.20 -2.00 -2.62
C ILE A 7 4.06 -2.74 -3.30
N GLN A 8 2.84 -2.45 -2.87
CA GLN A 8 1.62 -2.97 -3.46
C GLN A 8 0.72 -1.80 -3.83
N ALA A 9 0.08 -1.89 -4.99
CA ALA A 9 -0.70 -0.81 -5.56
C ALA A 9 -2.03 -1.32 -6.13
N GLY A 10 -3.09 -0.54 -5.90
CA GLY A 10 -4.45 -0.80 -6.37
C GLY A 10 -5.14 -1.96 -5.65
N GLN A 11 -6.44 -2.10 -5.90
CA GLN A 11 -7.31 -3.04 -5.21
C GLN A 11 -6.79 -4.49 -5.26
N CYS A 12 -6.51 -5.01 -6.46
CA CYS A 12 -6.02 -6.37 -6.64
C CYS A 12 -4.63 -6.58 -6.01
N GLY A 13 -3.71 -5.63 -6.20
CA GLY A 13 -2.36 -5.69 -5.62
C GLY A 13 -2.39 -5.69 -4.09
N ASN A 14 -3.28 -4.91 -3.50
CA ASN A 14 -3.49 -4.87 -2.05
C ASN A 14 -4.08 -6.17 -1.50
N GLN A 15 -5.00 -6.83 -2.22
CA GLN A 15 -5.55 -8.14 -1.81
C GLN A 15 -4.51 -9.26 -1.89
N ILE A 16 -3.75 -9.32 -2.98
CA ILE A 16 -2.65 -10.28 -3.14
C ILE A 16 -1.60 -10.05 -2.06
N GLY A 17 -1.23 -8.79 -1.85
CA GLY A 17 -0.28 -8.38 -0.81
C GLY A 17 -0.73 -8.78 0.60
N ALA A 18 -2.02 -8.62 0.92
CA ALA A 18 -2.57 -9.07 2.20
C ALA A 18 -2.40 -10.59 2.40
N LYS A 19 -2.66 -11.39 1.36
CA LYS A 19 -2.45 -12.85 1.42
C LYS A 19 -0.98 -13.24 1.46
N PHE A 20 -0.11 -12.52 0.76
CA PHE A 20 1.34 -12.71 0.86
C PHE A 20 1.83 -12.48 2.30
N TRP A 21 1.40 -11.39 2.94
CA TRP A 21 1.80 -11.07 4.30
C TRP A 21 1.23 -12.04 5.35
N GLU A 22 0.06 -12.63 5.12
CA GLU A 22 -0.47 -13.72 5.93
C GLU A 22 0.44 -14.95 5.87
N VAL A 23 0.77 -15.44 4.68
CA VAL A 23 1.59 -16.64 4.49
C VAL A 23 3.00 -16.48 5.06
N ILE A 24 3.65 -15.33 4.80
CA ILE A 24 5.00 -15.07 5.32
C ILE A 24 5.00 -14.87 6.85
N SER A 25 3.93 -14.31 7.42
CA SER A 25 3.79 -14.20 8.88
C SER A 25 3.69 -15.58 9.51
N ASP A 26 2.86 -16.46 8.94
CA ASP A 26 2.69 -17.83 9.41
C ASP A 26 4.02 -18.62 9.30
N GLU A 27 4.76 -18.47 8.20
CA GLU A 27 6.08 -19.10 8.01
C GLU A 27 7.08 -18.68 9.10
N HIS A 28 7.10 -17.39 9.44
CA HIS A 28 7.96 -16.83 10.47
C HIS A 28 7.39 -16.94 11.90
N GLY A 29 6.20 -17.52 12.08
CA GLY A 29 5.56 -17.64 13.39
C GLY A 29 5.19 -16.30 14.02
N ILE A 30 4.88 -15.29 13.20
CA ILE A 30 4.42 -13.97 13.63
C ILE A 30 2.90 -13.95 13.67
N ASP A 31 2.33 -13.53 14.81
CA ASP A 31 0.89 -13.41 14.96
C ASP A 31 0.35 -12.07 14.40
N PRO A 32 -0.99 -11.91 14.30
CA PRO A 32 -1.61 -10.65 13.90
C PRO A 32 -1.24 -9.40 14.70
N THR A 33 -0.70 -9.57 15.92
CA THR A 33 -0.28 -8.46 16.79
C THR A 33 1.18 -8.03 16.55
N GLY A 34 1.89 -8.77 15.69
CA GLY A 34 3.31 -8.64 15.40
C GLY A 34 4.20 -9.38 16.39
N SER A 35 3.66 -10.24 17.26
CA SER A 35 4.42 -10.97 18.27
C SER A 35 4.90 -12.31 17.73
N TYR A 36 6.12 -12.72 18.07
CA TYR A 36 6.66 -14.01 17.68
C TYR A 36 6.18 -15.13 18.62
N HIS A 37 5.61 -16.18 18.03
CA HIS A 37 5.11 -17.39 18.69
C HIS A 37 5.66 -18.67 18.05
N GLY A 38 6.76 -18.58 17.31
CA GLY A 38 7.39 -19.71 16.65
C GLY A 38 8.09 -20.68 17.61
N ASP A 39 8.41 -21.85 17.09
CA ASP A 39 9.03 -22.97 17.80
C ASP A 39 10.44 -23.29 17.29
N SER A 40 10.90 -22.59 16.25
CA SER A 40 12.18 -22.83 15.58
C SER A 40 12.99 -21.56 15.43
N ASP A 41 14.25 -21.59 15.88
CA ASP A 41 15.21 -20.48 15.74
C ASP A 41 15.44 -20.08 14.27
N LEU A 42 15.21 -21.01 13.32
CA LEU A 42 15.32 -20.74 11.88
C LEU A 42 14.27 -19.73 11.40
N GLN A 43 13.13 -19.62 12.07
CA GLN A 43 12.08 -18.65 11.72
C GLN A 43 12.51 -17.21 12.01
N LEU A 44 13.44 -17.00 12.94
CA LEU A 44 14.02 -15.68 13.18
C LEU A 44 15.22 -15.41 12.27
N GLU A 45 15.73 -16.42 11.55
CA GLU A 45 16.83 -16.24 10.62
C GLU A 45 16.37 -15.36 9.44
N ARG A 46 17.06 -14.22 9.24
CA ARG A 46 16.78 -13.26 8.17
C ARG A 46 15.37 -12.64 8.20
N ILE A 47 14.64 -12.73 9.31
CA ILE A 47 13.32 -12.08 9.45
C ILE A 47 13.37 -10.57 9.14
N ASN A 48 14.52 -9.96 9.43
CA ASN A 48 14.78 -8.55 9.21
C ASN A 48 14.82 -8.12 7.72
N VAL A 49 14.81 -9.07 6.78
CA VAL A 49 14.70 -8.79 5.33
C VAL A 49 13.35 -8.15 5.03
N TYR A 50 12.27 -8.69 5.61
CA TYR A 50 10.89 -8.26 5.38
C TYR A 50 10.28 -7.50 6.55
N TYR A 51 10.77 -7.73 7.78
CA TYR A 51 10.25 -7.08 8.98
C TYR A 51 11.24 -6.08 9.57
N ASN A 52 10.69 -5.08 10.23
CA ASN A 52 11.37 -4.24 11.20
C ASN A 52 11.02 -4.72 12.60
N GLU A 53 12.02 -4.86 13.47
CA GLU A 53 11.80 -5.09 14.90
C GLU A 53 11.55 -3.74 15.58
N ALA A 54 10.34 -3.55 16.08
CA ALA A 54 9.91 -2.37 16.82
C ALA A 54 10.00 -2.62 18.34
N ALA A 55 9.79 -1.55 19.12
CA ALA A 55 9.76 -1.64 20.57
C ALA A 55 8.75 -2.70 21.06
N GLY A 56 9.15 -3.49 22.05
CA GLY A 56 8.33 -4.56 22.62
C GLY A 56 8.36 -5.88 21.83
N ASN A 57 9.45 -6.15 21.09
CA ASN A 57 9.64 -7.36 20.28
C ASN A 57 8.51 -7.58 19.25
N LYS A 58 8.02 -6.47 18.68
CA LYS A 58 6.99 -6.48 17.66
C LYS A 58 7.59 -6.39 16.28
N TYR A 59 7.22 -7.28 15.39
CA TYR A 59 7.64 -7.29 14.01
C TYR A 59 6.63 -6.54 13.14
N VAL A 60 7.12 -5.56 12.38
CA VAL A 60 6.31 -4.71 11.50
C VAL A 60 6.77 -4.91 10.06
N PRO A 61 5.87 -5.24 9.11
CA PRO A 61 6.21 -5.36 7.70
C PRO A 61 6.84 -4.11 7.10
N ARG A 62 7.84 -4.31 6.26
CA ARG A 62 8.42 -3.31 5.35
C ARG A 62 7.56 -3.24 4.09
N ALA A 63 6.35 -2.72 4.24
CA ALA A 63 5.38 -2.61 3.15
C ALA A 63 4.88 -1.18 2.98
N ILE A 64 4.62 -0.80 1.73
CA ILE A 64 3.87 0.41 1.36
C ILE A 64 2.65 -0.04 0.58
N LEU A 65 1.48 0.38 1.03
CA LEU A 65 0.18 0.03 0.48
C LEU A 65 -0.39 1.27 -0.19
N VAL A 66 -0.46 1.27 -1.51
CA VAL A 66 -0.93 2.40 -2.31
C VAL A 66 -2.30 2.09 -2.87
N ASP A 67 -3.27 2.98 -2.65
CA ASP A 67 -4.55 2.93 -3.33
C ASP A 67 -5.10 4.34 -3.56
N LEU A 68 -5.89 4.52 -4.61
CA LEU A 68 -6.58 5.79 -4.86
C LEU A 68 -7.87 5.85 -4.04
N GLU A 69 -8.42 4.70 -3.67
CA GLU A 69 -9.65 4.60 -2.89
C GLU A 69 -9.38 4.20 -1.44
N PRO A 70 -10.02 4.87 -0.46
CA PRO A 70 -9.89 4.49 0.94
C PRO A 70 -10.57 3.13 1.25
N GLY A 71 -11.53 2.69 0.44
CA GLY A 71 -12.33 1.48 0.69
C GLY A 71 -11.52 0.18 0.73
N THR A 72 -10.47 0.08 -0.10
CA THR A 72 -9.57 -1.09 -0.07
C THR A 72 -8.84 -1.21 1.28
N MET A 73 -8.54 -0.09 1.93
CA MET A 73 -7.86 -0.12 3.23
C MET A 73 -8.70 -0.80 4.30
N ASP A 74 -9.99 -0.48 4.36
CA ASP A 74 -10.88 -1.04 5.36
C ASP A 74 -10.94 -2.56 5.21
N SER A 75 -10.88 -3.04 3.97
CA SER A 75 -10.76 -4.47 3.66
C SER A 75 -9.43 -5.07 4.14
N VAL A 76 -8.29 -4.41 3.90
CA VAL A 76 -6.98 -4.90 4.39
C VAL A 76 -6.89 -4.85 5.91
N ARG A 77 -7.37 -3.77 6.55
CA ARG A 77 -7.33 -3.56 8.01
C ARG A 77 -8.28 -4.46 8.78
N SER A 78 -9.42 -4.82 8.18
CA SER A 78 -10.35 -5.82 8.72
C SER A 78 -9.86 -7.26 8.50
N GLY A 79 -8.88 -7.45 7.61
CA GLY A 79 -8.19 -8.71 7.40
C GLY A 79 -7.45 -9.21 8.64
N PRO A 80 -7.12 -10.51 8.69
CA PRO A 80 -6.54 -11.16 9.87
C PRO A 80 -5.24 -10.52 10.33
N PHE A 81 -4.38 -10.10 9.39
CA PHE A 81 -3.10 -9.43 9.66
C PHE A 81 -3.16 -7.92 9.45
N GLY A 82 -4.34 -7.32 9.28
CA GLY A 82 -4.47 -5.89 8.96
C GLY A 82 -3.86 -4.95 10.00
N GLN A 83 -3.78 -5.37 11.27
CA GLN A 83 -3.28 -4.58 12.39
C GLN A 83 -1.74 -4.59 12.53
N ILE A 84 -1.03 -5.44 11.78
CA ILE A 84 0.44 -5.51 11.83
C ILE A 84 1.10 -4.36 11.07
N PHE A 85 0.38 -3.78 10.08
CA PHE A 85 0.85 -2.65 9.31
C PHE A 85 0.74 -1.36 10.11
N ARG A 86 1.76 -0.49 9.99
CA ARG A 86 1.69 0.85 10.58
C ARG A 86 0.71 1.73 9.80
N PRO A 87 -0.02 2.64 10.46
CA PRO A 87 -0.82 3.66 9.77
C PRO A 87 -0.02 4.43 8.71
N ASP A 88 1.28 4.64 8.93
CA ASP A 88 2.14 5.38 8.00
C ASP A 88 2.50 4.59 6.72
N ASN A 89 2.25 3.28 6.68
CA ASN A 89 2.51 2.44 5.50
C ASN A 89 1.44 2.60 4.41
N PHE A 90 0.34 3.26 4.76
CA PHE A 90 -0.88 3.38 3.98
C PHE A 90 -0.85 4.72 3.21
N VAL A 91 -0.85 4.63 1.89
CA VAL A 91 -0.68 5.77 0.97
C VAL A 91 -1.94 5.92 0.10
N PHE A 92 -2.58 7.09 0.18
CA PHE A 92 -3.83 7.41 -0.53
C PHE A 92 -3.67 8.52 -1.55
N GLY A 93 -4.63 8.65 -2.46
CA GLY A 93 -4.72 9.78 -3.40
C GLY A 93 -4.59 11.15 -2.72
N GLU A 94 -5.05 11.29 -1.47
CA GLU A 94 -4.94 12.51 -0.66
C GLU A 94 -3.49 12.89 -0.28
N ILE A 95 -2.53 11.97 -0.41
CA ILE A 95 -1.11 12.27 -0.21
C ILE A 95 -0.56 13.17 -1.31
N SER A 96 -1.14 13.12 -2.53
CA SER A 96 -0.82 14.11 -3.56
C SER A 96 -1.11 15.52 -3.02
N GLU A 97 -2.27 15.74 -2.42
CA GLU A 97 -2.64 17.04 -1.85
C GLU A 97 -1.72 17.48 -0.69
N GLN A 98 -1.36 16.54 0.20
CA GLN A 98 -0.42 16.82 1.29
C GLN A 98 0.99 17.14 0.76
N PHE A 99 1.44 16.39 -0.25
CA PHE A 99 2.70 16.64 -0.94
C PHE A 99 2.68 18.02 -1.60
N THR A 100 1.64 18.37 -2.37
CA THR A 100 1.46 19.70 -2.97
C THR A 100 1.51 20.79 -1.91
N ALA A 101 0.83 20.60 -0.77
CA ALA A 101 0.82 21.57 0.33
C ALA A 101 2.20 21.75 0.97
N MET A 102 2.96 20.67 1.13
CA MET A 102 4.34 20.71 1.65
C MET A 102 5.32 21.31 0.64
N PHE A 103 5.19 20.96 -0.64
CA PHE A 103 6.01 21.45 -1.74
C PHE A 103 5.83 22.97 -1.92
N ARG A 104 4.59 23.47 -1.88
CA ARG A 104 4.30 24.93 -1.88
C ARG A 104 4.96 25.67 -0.72
N ARG A 105 5.21 24.99 0.40
CA ARG A 105 5.90 25.54 1.59
C ARG A 105 7.42 25.35 1.54
N LYS A 106 7.96 24.76 0.47
CA LYS A 106 9.38 24.37 0.33
C LYS A 106 9.87 23.48 1.47
N ALA A 107 8.97 22.69 2.08
CA ALA A 107 9.35 21.72 3.09
C ALA A 107 10.20 20.61 2.45
N PHE A 108 11.32 20.23 3.09
CA PHE A 108 12.23 19.14 2.67
C PHE A 108 12.95 19.32 1.32
N LEU A 109 12.58 20.31 0.51
CA LEU A 109 13.11 20.58 -0.82
C LEU A 109 14.64 20.76 -0.85
N HIS A 110 15.21 21.33 0.21
CA HIS A 110 16.65 21.51 0.36
C HIS A 110 17.45 20.19 0.40
N TRP A 111 16.85 19.09 0.86
CA TRP A 111 17.52 17.77 0.86
C TRP A 111 17.67 17.23 -0.56
N TYR A 112 16.70 17.48 -1.42
CA TYR A 112 16.71 16.96 -2.79
C TYR A 112 17.47 17.89 -3.76
N THR A 113 17.28 19.19 -3.63
CA THR A 113 18.06 20.18 -4.38
C THR A 113 19.54 20.16 -4.01
N GLY A 114 19.88 19.79 -2.76
CA GLY A 114 21.25 19.55 -2.33
C GLY A 114 21.94 18.36 -3.02
N GLU A 115 21.16 17.38 -3.51
CA GLU A 115 21.64 16.23 -4.29
C GLU A 115 21.64 16.52 -5.81
N GLY A 116 21.27 17.74 -6.22
CA GLY A 116 21.31 18.20 -7.61
C GLY A 116 20.00 18.09 -8.39
N MET A 117 18.88 17.79 -7.71
CA MET A 117 17.54 17.77 -8.31
C MET A 117 17.00 19.20 -8.52
N ASP A 118 16.34 19.47 -9.64
CA ASP A 118 15.76 20.79 -9.92
C ASP A 118 14.32 20.91 -9.37
N GLU A 119 13.92 22.09 -8.92
CA GLU A 119 12.56 22.31 -8.41
C GLU A 119 11.47 22.02 -9.48
N MET A 120 11.77 22.24 -10.77
CA MET A 120 10.85 21.95 -11.87
C MET A 120 10.62 20.44 -12.05
N GLU A 121 11.60 19.59 -11.73
CA GLU A 121 11.46 18.13 -11.82
C GLU A 121 10.38 17.61 -10.86
N PHE A 122 10.18 18.27 -9.72
CA PHE A 122 9.06 17.94 -8.82
C PHE A 122 7.70 18.28 -9.42
N THR A 123 7.59 19.42 -10.12
CA THR A 123 6.34 19.85 -10.74
C THR A 123 5.99 18.93 -11.92
N GLU A 124 6.99 18.52 -12.70
CA GLU A 124 6.80 17.56 -13.79
C GLU A 124 6.40 16.18 -13.26
N ALA A 125 7.07 15.68 -12.21
CA ALA A 125 6.72 14.43 -11.57
C ALA A 125 5.30 14.44 -10.97
N GLU A 126 4.89 15.56 -10.37
CA GLU A 126 3.53 15.77 -9.86
C GLU A 126 2.49 15.73 -10.99
N SER A 127 2.75 16.41 -12.13
CA SER A 127 1.87 16.37 -13.30
C SER A 127 1.72 14.95 -13.84
N ASN A 128 2.85 14.25 -14.05
CA ASN A 128 2.84 12.87 -14.56
C ASN A 128 2.09 11.91 -13.63
N MET A 129 2.23 12.10 -12.31
CA MET A 129 1.47 11.34 -11.31
C MET A 129 -0.04 11.61 -11.43
N ASN A 130 -0.44 12.88 -11.51
CA ASN A 130 -1.87 13.24 -11.60
C ASN A 130 -2.50 12.75 -12.90
N ASP A 131 -1.77 12.79 -14.02
CA ASP A 131 -2.23 12.27 -15.31
C ASP A 131 -2.45 10.75 -15.22
N LEU A 132 -1.50 10.01 -14.64
CA LEU A 132 -1.60 8.56 -14.45
C LEU A 132 -2.76 8.18 -13.51
N VAL A 133 -2.95 8.94 -12.43
CA VAL A 133 -4.08 8.77 -11.50
C VAL A 133 -5.40 8.96 -12.23
N SER A 134 -5.50 10.01 -13.05
CA SER A 134 -6.71 10.32 -13.82
C SER A 134 -7.02 9.23 -14.85
N GLU A 135 -6.00 8.74 -15.56
CA GLU A 135 -6.13 7.63 -16.51
C GLU A 135 -6.62 6.35 -15.81
N TYR A 136 -6.04 6.03 -14.64
CA TYR A 136 -6.44 4.84 -13.88
C TYR A 136 -7.88 4.91 -13.38
N GLN A 137 -8.31 6.06 -12.85
CA GLN A 137 -9.69 6.28 -12.42
C GLN A 137 -10.68 6.15 -13.58
N GLN A 138 -10.35 6.71 -14.74
CA GLN A 138 -11.18 6.57 -15.94
C GLN A 138 -11.35 5.11 -16.35
N TYR A 139 -10.29 4.30 -16.30
CA TYR A 139 -10.39 2.87 -16.59
C TYR A 139 -11.24 2.13 -15.57
N GLN A 140 -11.12 2.46 -14.28
CA GLN A 140 -11.94 1.85 -13.23
C GLN A 140 -13.43 2.18 -13.44
N ASP A 141 -13.76 3.45 -13.63
CA ASP A 141 -15.14 3.90 -13.84
C ASP A 141 -15.75 3.23 -15.09
N ALA A 142 -15.00 3.18 -16.20
CA ALA A 142 -15.46 2.52 -17.42
C ALA A 142 -15.74 1.01 -17.23
N THR A 143 -14.90 0.32 -16.44
CA THR A 143 -15.14 -1.10 -16.13
C THR A 143 -16.30 -1.34 -15.16
N ALA A 144 -16.60 -0.38 -14.29
CA ALA A 144 -17.75 -0.44 -13.39
C ALA A 144 -19.07 -0.25 -14.15
N ASP A 145 -19.10 0.68 -15.12
CA ASP A 145 -20.26 0.91 -15.99
C ASP A 145 -20.56 -0.31 -16.87
N GLU A 146 -19.54 -0.96 -17.45
CA GLU A 146 -19.72 -2.19 -18.24
C GLU A 146 -20.20 -3.39 -17.40
N GLN A 147 -19.83 -3.50 -16.12
CA GLN A 147 -20.33 -4.57 -15.23
C GLN A 147 -21.78 -4.33 -14.80
N GLY A 148 -22.19 -3.08 -14.61
CA GLY A 148 -23.58 -2.73 -14.28
C GLY A 148 -24.57 -3.07 -15.39
N GLU A 149 -24.17 -2.96 -16.66
CA GLU A 149 -25.02 -3.33 -17.81
C GLU A 149 -25.28 -4.85 -17.92
N PHE A 150 -24.33 -5.69 -17.48
CA PHE A 150 -24.50 -7.15 -17.49
C PHE A 150 -25.37 -7.67 -16.33
N GLU A 151 -25.45 -6.93 -15.22
CA GLU A 151 -26.32 -7.29 -14.09
C GLU A 151 -27.80 -6.95 -14.37
N GLU A 152 -28.08 -5.87 -15.11
CA GLU A 152 -29.46 -5.52 -15.51
C GLU A 152 -30.06 -6.49 -16.56
N GLU A 153 -29.26 -7.03 -17.48
CA GLU A 153 -29.76 -8.01 -18.48
C GLU A 153 -30.05 -9.41 -17.89
N GLY A 154 -29.63 -9.69 -16.64
CA GLY A 154 -29.80 -11.01 -16.00
C GLY A 154 -31.11 -11.20 -15.22
N GLU A 155 -31.89 -10.14 -14.98
CA GLU A 155 -33.12 -10.20 -14.16
C GLU A 155 -34.43 -10.28 -14.97
N GLU A 156 -34.41 -10.21 -16.30
CA GLU A 156 -35.65 -10.19 -17.11
C GLU A 156 -36.22 -11.58 -17.51
N ASP A 157 -35.56 -12.69 -17.19
CA ASP A 157 -35.91 -14.03 -17.70
C ASP A 157 -36.43 -15.05 -16.65
N GLU A 158 -37.08 -14.61 -15.56
CA GLU A 158 -37.91 -15.50 -14.71
C GLU A 158 -39.28 -14.87 -14.35
N ALA A 159 -40.29 -15.11 -15.19
CA ALA A 159 -41.72 -14.91 -14.87
C ALA A 159 -42.62 -15.98 -15.50
#